data_AF-A0A1H4I256-F1
#
_entry.id   AF-A0A1H4I256-F1
#
_cell.length_a   1.000
_cell.length_b   1.000
_cell.length_c   1.000
_cell.angle_alpha   90.00
_cell.angle_beta   90.00
_cell.angle_gamma   90.00
#
_symmetry.space_group_name_H-M   'P 1'
#
loop_
_entity.id
_entity.type
_entity.pdbx_description
1 polymer ?
#
loop_
_entity_poly.entity_id
_entity_poly.type
_entity_poly.pdbx_seq_one_letter_code
_entity_poly.pdbx_strand_id
1 'polypeptide(L)'
;MPLIDNYLLDNYLIDGPSGIKYATGVATSGTVLTTVSDDKGESVSNVYNLLTVNGLDFKPERIILYYSPTDIQGVWMVTYSIRSRGRTPTSDGANHNLTTSVGTSNYARNIRTYEYSTTSPPATPKPSVGVGWFILPVFYGGTNYYWEAFGTVNI
;
A
#
# COMPACT_ATOMS: atom_id res chain seq x y z
N MET A 1 -49.69 4.92 -19.29
CA MET A 1 -48.34 5.49 -19.11
C MET A 1 -47.61 4.60 -18.12
N PRO A 2 -46.46 4.01 -18.46
CA PRO A 2 -45.63 3.38 -17.45
C PRO A 2 -45.05 4.49 -16.57
N LEU A 3 -45.20 4.34 -15.25
CA LEU A 3 -44.53 5.18 -14.27
C LEU A 3 -43.03 4.87 -14.35
N ILE A 4 -42.21 5.92 -14.35
CA ILE A 4 -40.75 5.80 -14.30
C ILE A 4 -40.41 4.97 -13.06
N ASP A 5 -39.88 3.79 -13.33
CA ASP A 5 -39.39 2.81 -12.38
C ASP A 5 -38.30 3.44 -11.50
N ASN A 6 -38.44 3.24 -10.19
CA ASN A 6 -37.53 3.66 -9.11
C ASN A 6 -36.12 3.02 -9.17
N TYR A 7 -35.69 2.47 -10.31
CA TYR A 7 -34.41 1.76 -10.46
C TYR A 7 -33.25 2.64 -10.94
N LEU A 8 -33.43 3.96 -11.07
CA LEU A 8 -32.39 4.86 -11.58
C LEU A 8 -31.94 5.97 -10.61
N LEU A 9 -32.45 6.00 -9.38
CA LEU A 9 -32.10 7.05 -8.40
C LEU A 9 -31.12 6.59 -7.31
N ASP A 10 -30.86 5.29 -7.16
CA ASP A 10 -29.89 4.79 -6.17
C ASP A 10 -28.42 4.95 -6.61
N ASN A 11 -28.18 5.46 -7.83
CA ASN A 11 -26.84 5.78 -8.33
C ASN A 11 -26.40 7.23 -8.06
N TYR A 12 -27.25 8.05 -7.45
CA TYR A 12 -26.91 9.42 -7.08
C TYR A 12 -27.24 9.68 -5.61
N LEU A 13 -26.40 9.15 -4.72
CA LEU A 13 -25.76 9.95 -3.65
C LEU A 13 -26.64 10.99 -2.94
N ILE A 14 -27.86 10.62 -2.52
CA ILE A 14 -28.72 11.51 -1.72
C ILE A 14 -28.26 11.58 -0.24
N ASP A 15 -27.45 10.61 0.19
CA ASP A 15 -26.51 10.78 1.30
C ASP A 15 -25.13 10.92 0.67
N GLY A 16 -24.57 12.13 0.66
CA GLY A 16 -23.35 12.45 -0.08
C GLY A 16 -22.24 11.40 0.10
N PRO A 17 -21.46 11.10 -0.94
CA PRO A 17 -20.48 10.02 -0.86
C PRO A 17 -19.54 10.34 0.28
N SER A 18 -19.30 9.38 1.17
CA SER A 18 -18.06 9.35 1.95
C SER A 18 -16.93 9.35 0.92
N GLY A 19 -16.51 10.53 0.50
CA GLY A 19 -15.78 10.73 -0.75
C GLY A 19 -14.49 9.95 -0.72
N ILE A 20 -14.18 9.24 -1.81
CA ILE A 20 -12.85 8.68 -2.00
C ILE A 20 -11.91 9.88 -2.10
N LYS A 21 -11.00 9.99 -1.14
CA LYS A 21 -9.90 10.95 -1.16
C LYS A 21 -8.73 10.36 -1.93
N TYR A 22 -8.03 11.23 -2.64
CA TYR A 22 -6.89 10.89 -3.48
C TYR A 22 -5.77 11.90 -3.26
N ALA A 23 -4.53 11.42 -3.17
CA ALA A 23 -3.33 12.23 -3.16
C ALA A 23 -2.23 11.54 -3.95
N THR A 24 -1.32 12.33 -4.50
CA THR A 24 -0.15 11.83 -5.22
C THR A 24 1.05 12.74 -4.97
N GLY A 25 2.24 12.23 -5.22
CA GLY A 25 3.45 13.02 -5.15
C GLY A 25 4.69 12.19 -5.43
N VAL A 26 5.82 12.78 -5.05
CA VAL A 26 7.13 12.14 -5.10
C VAL A 26 7.71 12.15 -3.69
N ALA A 27 8.30 11.03 -3.27
CA ALA A 27 9.02 10.93 -2.02
C ALA A 27 10.31 10.15 -2.23
N THR A 28 11.37 10.54 -1.52
CA THR A 28 12.65 9.85 -1.54
C THR A 28 12.68 8.80 -0.45
N SER A 29 12.98 7.55 -0.80
CA SER A 29 13.16 6.47 0.19
C SER A 29 14.39 6.72 1.05
N GLY A 30 14.35 6.28 2.31
CA GLY A 30 15.55 6.19 3.14
C GLY A 30 16.61 5.26 2.53
N THR A 31 17.84 5.37 3.01
CA THR A 31 18.97 4.50 2.61
C THR A 31 19.25 3.39 3.64
N VAL A 32 18.60 3.47 4.80
CA VAL A 32 18.78 2.50 5.88
C VAL A 32 17.91 1.29 5.60
N LEU A 33 18.58 0.15 5.50
CA LEU A 33 17.96 -1.16 5.37
C LEU A 33 17.27 -1.57 6.67
N THR A 34 16.00 -1.96 6.55
CA THR A 34 15.14 -2.40 7.64
C THR A 34 14.60 -3.79 7.35
N THR A 35 14.66 -4.64 8.38
CA THR A 35 14.06 -5.96 8.34
C THR A 35 12.54 -5.87 8.43
N VAL A 36 11.85 -6.45 7.46
CA VAL A 36 10.39 -6.59 7.46
C VAL A 36 10.04 -8.06 7.54
N SER A 37 9.20 -8.39 8.51
CA SER A 37 8.63 -9.74 8.68
C SER A 37 7.61 -10.02 7.57
N ASP A 38 7.72 -11.17 6.93
CA ASP A 38 6.73 -11.70 5.98
C ASP A 38 5.91 -12.85 6.60
N ASP A 39 5.10 -13.53 5.79
CA ASP A 39 4.11 -14.49 6.25
C ASP A 39 4.77 -15.77 6.78
N LYS A 40 4.81 -15.91 8.11
CA LYS A 40 4.54 -17.12 8.92
C LYS A 40 5.08 -17.04 10.35
N GLY A 41 5.61 -15.91 10.82
CA GLY A 41 6.41 -15.94 12.06
C GLY A 41 7.68 -16.80 11.91
N GLU A 42 7.93 -17.34 10.72
CA GLU A 42 9.24 -17.74 10.28
C GLU A 42 10.00 -16.47 9.95
N SER A 43 11.18 -16.36 10.52
CA SER A 43 12.07 -15.22 10.43
C SER A 43 12.65 -15.03 9.02
N VAL A 44 11.85 -15.02 7.96
CA VAL A 44 12.29 -14.53 6.66
C VAL A 44 12.28 -13.01 6.73
N SER A 45 13.31 -12.53 7.43
CA SER A 45 13.68 -11.14 7.57
C SER A 45 14.12 -10.61 6.21
N ASN A 46 13.17 -10.19 5.39
CA ASN A 46 13.51 -9.54 4.14
C ASN A 46 13.95 -8.10 4.42
N VAL A 47 15.04 -7.71 3.79
CA VAL A 47 15.70 -6.43 4.04
C VAL A 47 15.24 -5.43 2.97
N TYR A 48 14.56 -4.37 3.39
CA TYR A 48 14.02 -3.33 2.52
C TYR A 48 14.47 -1.95 2.96
N ASN A 49 14.41 -0.98 2.05
CA ASN A 49 14.42 0.43 2.40
C ASN A 49 12.99 0.85 2.78
N LEU A 50 12.84 1.97 3.47
CA LEU A 50 11.53 2.51 3.83
C LEU A 50 11.24 3.81 3.09
N LEU A 51 10.04 3.92 2.53
CA LEU A 51 9.50 5.17 2.00
C LEU A 51 8.47 5.72 2.99
N THR A 52 8.65 6.96 3.42
CA THR A 52 7.74 7.65 4.35
C THR A 52 7.09 8.83 3.65
N VAL A 53 5.76 8.92 3.76
CA VAL A 53 4.96 10.07 3.29
C VAL A 53 4.09 10.54 4.45
N ASN A 54 4.05 11.86 4.65
CA ASN A 54 3.27 12.52 5.69
C ASN A 54 2.45 13.68 5.10
N GLY A 55 1.52 14.23 5.88
CA GLY A 55 0.76 15.43 5.52
C GLY A 55 -0.46 15.16 4.65
N LEU A 56 -0.97 13.91 4.63
CA LEU A 56 -2.23 13.59 3.99
C LEU A 56 -3.39 14.05 4.90
N ASP A 57 -4.52 14.43 4.30
CA ASP A 57 -5.74 14.82 5.01
C ASP A 57 -6.72 13.63 5.17
N PHE A 58 -6.22 12.41 5.01
CA PHE A 58 -6.96 11.15 5.15
C PHE A 58 -6.06 10.01 5.59
N LYS A 59 -6.69 8.91 6.01
CA LYS A 59 -6.00 7.63 6.21
C LYS A 59 -5.98 6.86 4.87
N PRO A 60 -4.81 6.56 4.30
CA PRO A 60 -4.74 5.75 3.10
C PRO A 60 -5.26 4.33 3.34
N GLU A 61 -6.08 3.83 2.42
CA GLU A 61 -6.54 2.43 2.38
C GLU A 61 -5.88 1.64 1.25
N ARG A 62 -5.50 2.34 0.17
CA ARG A 62 -4.79 1.78 -0.98
C ARG A 62 -3.66 2.71 -1.37
N ILE A 63 -2.48 2.15 -1.58
CA ILE A 63 -1.30 2.92 -1.98
C ILE A 63 -0.65 2.21 -3.16
N ILE A 64 -0.24 2.97 -4.16
CA ILE A 64 0.53 2.51 -5.30
C ILE A 64 1.81 3.33 -5.32
N LEU A 65 2.96 2.67 -5.31
CA LEU A 65 4.26 3.29 -5.51
C LEU A 65 4.83 2.78 -6.82
N TYR A 66 5.46 3.66 -7.57
CA TYR A 66 6.18 3.29 -8.76
C TYR A 66 7.53 3.99 -8.84
N TYR A 67 8.53 3.23 -9.25
CA TYR A 67 9.85 3.73 -9.59
C TYR A 67 10.23 3.19 -10.96
N SER A 68 10.57 4.11 -11.86
CA SER A 68 11.21 3.77 -13.14
C SER A 68 12.66 4.24 -13.04
N PRO A 69 13.64 3.33 -12.88
CA PRO A 69 15.02 3.69 -13.13
C PRO A 69 15.14 4.16 -14.58
N THR A 70 15.88 5.25 -14.81
CA THR A 70 16.24 5.70 -16.16
C THR A 70 17.10 4.66 -16.89
N ASP A 71 17.74 3.74 -16.16
CA ASP A 71 18.75 2.81 -16.68
C ASP A 71 18.43 1.32 -16.57
N ILE A 72 17.27 0.92 -16.02
CA ILE A 72 16.93 -0.51 -15.90
C ILE A 72 15.52 -0.76 -16.45
N GLN A 73 15.44 -1.71 -17.38
CA GLN A 73 14.19 -2.21 -17.96
C GLN A 73 13.25 -2.67 -16.83
N GLY A 74 12.21 -1.91 -16.54
CA GLY A 74 11.09 -2.34 -15.69
C GLY A 74 10.62 -1.29 -14.69
N VAL A 75 9.33 -0.97 -14.74
CA VAL A 75 8.68 -0.19 -13.68
C VAL A 75 8.53 -1.09 -12.47
N TRP A 76 9.19 -0.72 -11.37
CA TRP A 76 8.99 -1.36 -10.08
C TRP A 76 7.74 -0.79 -9.47
N MET A 77 6.75 -1.63 -9.21
CA MET A 77 5.50 -1.25 -8.58
C MET A 77 5.41 -1.89 -7.20
N VAL A 78 4.95 -1.11 -6.22
CA VAL A 78 4.56 -1.59 -4.89
C VAL A 78 3.11 -1.20 -4.70
N THR A 79 2.24 -2.16 -4.47
CA THR A 79 0.82 -1.92 -4.17
C THR A 79 0.52 -2.38 -2.75
N TYR A 80 -0.08 -1.51 -1.96
CA TYR A 80 -0.56 -1.81 -0.62
C TYR A 80 -2.09 -1.72 -0.55
N SER A 81 -2.71 -2.62 0.23
CA SER A 81 -4.13 -2.53 0.58
C SER A 81 -4.37 -2.90 2.04
N ILE A 82 -4.99 -2.00 2.80
CA ILE A 82 -5.37 -2.28 4.18
C ILE A 82 -6.46 -3.35 4.28
N ARG A 83 -7.27 -3.54 3.22
CA ARG A 83 -8.45 -4.43 3.25
C ARG A 83 -8.09 -5.92 3.25
N SER A 84 -6.89 -6.28 2.81
CA SER A 84 -6.37 -7.65 2.91
C SER A 84 -5.71 -7.95 4.27
N ARG A 85 -5.52 -6.95 5.13
CA ARG A 85 -4.75 -7.05 6.40
C ARG A 85 -5.27 -8.09 7.42
N GLY A 86 -6.53 -8.49 7.36
CA GLY A 86 -7.12 -9.49 8.26
C GLY A 86 -7.41 -10.84 7.60
N ARG A 87 -7.12 -11.00 6.31
CA ARG A 87 -7.51 -12.19 5.56
C ARG A 87 -6.40 -13.22 5.57
N THR A 88 -6.77 -14.51 5.61
CA THR A 88 -5.81 -15.61 5.53
C THR A 88 -5.23 -15.68 4.11
N PRO A 89 -3.90 -15.70 3.94
CA PRO A 89 -3.27 -15.92 2.65
C PRO A 89 -3.75 -17.21 2.02
N THR A 90 -3.95 -17.18 0.72
CA THR A 90 -4.38 -18.34 -0.07
C THR A 90 -3.22 -18.86 -0.90
N SER A 91 -3.28 -20.13 -1.30
CA SER A 91 -2.21 -20.81 -2.06
C SER A 91 -1.98 -20.24 -3.46
N ASP A 92 -2.92 -19.45 -3.98
CA ASP A 92 -2.83 -18.69 -5.23
C ASP A 92 -2.20 -17.29 -5.04
N GLY A 93 -1.78 -16.94 -3.81
CA GLY A 93 -1.10 -15.67 -3.52
C GLY A 93 -2.01 -14.49 -3.19
N ALA A 94 -3.32 -14.69 -3.02
CA ALA A 94 -4.23 -13.61 -2.60
C ALA A 94 -4.08 -13.27 -1.11
N ASN A 95 -4.79 -12.22 -0.68
CA ASN A 95 -4.88 -11.76 0.72
C ASN A 95 -3.58 -11.25 1.36
N HIS A 96 -2.58 -10.88 0.54
CA HIS A 96 -1.44 -10.10 1.01
C HIS A 96 -1.77 -8.60 0.99
N ASN A 97 -1.27 -7.85 1.96
CA ASN A 97 -1.49 -6.40 2.06
C ASN A 97 -0.42 -5.58 1.37
N LEU A 98 0.67 -6.21 0.92
CA LEU A 98 1.66 -5.57 0.09
C LEU A 98 2.10 -6.53 -1.03
N THR A 99 2.05 -6.07 -2.27
CA THR A 99 2.56 -6.79 -3.43
C THR A 99 3.57 -5.90 -4.12
N THR A 100 4.67 -6.50 -4.54
CA THR A 100 5.68 -5.80 -5.33
C THR A 100 5.92 -6.53 -6.63
N SER A 101 6.03 -5.81 -7.75
CA SER A 101 6.26 -6.40 -9.07
C SER A 101 7.25 -5.58 -9.89
N VAL A 102 7.92 -6.24 -10.84
CA VAL A 102 8.78 -5.59 -11.83
C VAL A 102 8.14 -5.73 -13.20
N GLY A 103 7.83 -4.63 -13.88
CA GLY A 103 7.07 -4.65 -15.13
C GLY A 103 7.67 -5.46 -16.29
N THR A 104 8.94 -5.85 -16.22
CA THR A 104 9.67 -6.57 -17.28
C THR A 104 10.02 -8.02 -16.93
N SER A 105 9.78 -8.45 -15.69
CA SER A 105 9.99 -9.83 -15.28
C SER A 105 8.71 -10.40 -14.66
N ASN A 106 8.48 -11.70 -14.78
CA ASN A 106 7.40 -12.40 -14.07
C ASN A 106 7.68 -12.49 -12.55
N TYR A 107 8.34 -11.48 -11.98
CA TYR A 107 8.72 -11.41 -10.58
C TYR A 107 7.72 -10.53 -9.84
N ALA A 108 6.79 -11.19 -9.14
CA ALA A 108 5.96 -10.57 -8.13
C ALA A 108 6.24 -11.21 -6.77
N ARG A 109 6.38 -10.38 -5.74
CA ARG A 109 6.52 -10.81 -4.35
C ARG A 109 5.33 -10.29 -3.57
N ASN A 110 4.62 -11.20 -2.93
CA ASN A 110 3.52 -10.90 -2.04
C ASN A 110 4.02 -10.96 -0.60
N ILE A 111 3.70 -9.93 0.19
CA ILE A 111 4.24 -9.70 1.53
C ILE A 111 3.06 -9.36 2.45
N ARG A 112 3.05 -9.96 3.63
CA ARG A 112 2.17 -9.55 4.71
C ARG A 112 2.91 -8.66 5.69
N THR A 113 2.72 -7.36 5.58
CA THR A 113 3.32 -6.39 6.51
C THR A 113 2.46 -6.26 7.76
N TYR A 114 3.04 -6.60 8.91
CA TYR A 114 2.41 -6.40 10.21
C TYR A 114 2.79 -5.03 10.76
N GLU A 115 1.82 -4.12 10.86
CA GLU A 115 2.03 -2.79 11.47
C GLU A 115 2.22 -2.87 12.99
N TYR A 116 1.83 -4.00 13.60
CA TYR A 116 2.02 -4.32 15.01
C TYR A 116 2.57 -5.76 15.11
N SER A 117 3.86 -5.91 15.43
CA SER A 117 4.42 -7.23 15.79
C SER A 117 4.14 -7.50 17.27
N THR A 118 3.60 -8.68 17.58
CA THR A 118 3.33 -9.14 18.95
C THR A 118 4.48 -9.94 19.56
N THR A 119 5.52 -10.30 18.80
CA THR A 119 6.53 -11.29 19.25
C THR A 119 7.98 -10.82 19.16
N SER A 120 8.28 -9.67 18.54
CA SER A 120 9.59 -9.01 18.65
C SER A 120 9.51 -7.63 17.98
N PRO A 121 10.07 -6.54 18.54
CA PRO A 121 10.11 -5.26 17.84
C PRO A 121 11.23 -5.27 16.79
N PRO A 122 10.96 -5.28 15.47
CA PRO A 122 11.95 -4.79 14.52
C PRO A 122 12.18 -3.30 14.76
N ALA A 123 13.39 -2.84 14.46
CA ALA A 123 13.85 -1.47 14.64
C ALA A 123 12.85 -0.45 14.09
N THR A 124 12.61 0.61 14.86
CA THR A 124 11.84 1.79 14.46
C THR A 124 12.53 2.47 13.28
N PRO A 125 11.81 2.84 12.21
CA PRO A 125 10.36 2.73 11.98
C PRO A 125 9.92 1.41 11.30
N LYS A 126 8.67 0.98 11.56
CA LYS A 126 8.07 -0.22 10.95
C LYS A 126 7.13 0.17 9.80
N PRO A 127 6.99 -0.66 8.75
CA PRO A 127 5.92 -0.50 7.77
C PRO A 127 4.56 -0.35 8.43
N SER A 128 3.88 0.76 8.16
CA SER A 128 2.61 1.09 8.81
C SER A 128 1.86 2.19 8.06
N VAL A 129 0.54 2.21 8.18
CA VAL A 129 -0.32 3.24 7.59
C VAL A 129 -1.21 3.85 8.65
N GLY A 130 -1.11 5.17 8.82
CA GLY A 130 -1.86 5.92 9.81
C GLY A 130 -2.71 7.02 9.21
N VAL A 131 -3.40 7.77 10.07
CA VAL A 131 -4.14 8.95 9.65
C VAL A 131 -3.15 10.02 9.23
N GLY A 132 -3.18 10.40 7.96
CA GLY A 132 -2.35 11.47 7.40
C GLY A 132 -0.95 11.05 6.96
N TRP A 133 -0.61 9.77 7.01
CA TRP A 133 0.74 9.29 6.67
C TRP A 133 0.78 7.80 6.32
N PHE A 134 1.87 7.39 5.66
CA PHE A 134 2.21 5.98 5.46
C PHE A 134 3.73 5.77 5.43
N ILE A 135 4.15 4.56 5.81
CA ILE A 135 5.51 4.05 5.73
C ILE A 135 5.43 2.68 5.07
N LEU A 136 6.01 2.51 3.88
CA LEU A 136 6.00 1.25 3.14
C LEU A 136 7.41 0.78 2.78
N PRO A 137 7.65 -0.54 2.76
CA PRO A 137 8.90 -1.10 2.29
C PRO A 137 9.05 -0.94 0.78
N VAL A 138 10.25 -0.58 0.35
CA VAL A 138 10.66 -0.42 -1.05
C VAL A 138 12.04 -1.03 -1.27
N PHE A 139 12.38 -1.38 -2.52
CA PHE A 139 13.62 -2.09 -2.83
C PHE A 139 14.86 -1.19 -2.85
N TYR A 140 14.75 -0.03 -3.48
CA TYR A 140 15.88 0.85 -3.70
C TYR A 140 15.88 1.98 -2.67
N GLY A 141 17.05 2.21 -2.07
CA GLY A 141 17.26 3.28 -1.11
C GLY A 141 17.72 4.56 -1.79
N GLY A 142 17.53 5.71 -1.12
CA GLY A 142 17.95 7.02 -1.65
C GLY A 142 17.35 7.38 -3.01
N THR A 143 16.20 6.79 -3.36
CA THR A 143 15.62 6.85 -4.69
C THR A 143 14.24 7.50 -4.64
N ASN A 144 13.89 8.24 -5.68
CA ASN A 144 12.58 8.88 -5.79
C ASN A 144 11.53 7.87 -6.26
N TYR A 145 10.51 7.70 -5.44
CA TYR A 145 9.31 6.97 -5.76
C TYR A 145 8.18 7.96 -6.02
N TYR A 146 7.47 7.75 -7.12
CA TYR A 146 6.18 8.36 -7.30
C TYR A 146 5.15 7.54 -6.54
N TRP A 147 4.14 8.21 -5.98
CA TRP A 147 3.13 7.55 -5.18
C TRP A 147 1.74 8.08 -5.46
N GLU A 148 0.76 7.19 -5.31
CA GLU A 148 -0.67 7.46 -5.34
C GLU A 148 -1.29 6.83 -4.09
N ALA A 149 -2.11 7.59 -3.38
CA ALA A 149 -2.80 7.15 -2.18
C ALA A 149 -4.29 7.42 -2.30
N PHE A 150 -5.10 6.43 -1.94
CA PHE A 150 -6.55 6.49 -1.94
C PHE A 150 -7.06 6.13 -0.55
N GLY A 151 -8.10 6.79 -0.07
CA GLY A 151 -8.75 6.46 1.20
C GLY A 151 -10.14 7.06 1.30
N THR A 152 -10.78 6.91 2.44
CA THR A 152 -12.08 7.53 2.73
C THR A 152 -11.93 8.61 3.79
N VAL A 153 -12.92 9.49 3.85
CA VAL A 153 -13.07 10.42 4.98
C VAL A 153 -13.26 9.60 6.25
N ASN A 154 -12.42 9.81 7.27
CA ASN A 154 -12.73 9.31 8.61
C ASN A 154 -13.99 10.06 9.08
N ILE A 155 -15.11 9.34 9.23
CA ILE A 155 -16.27 9.82 9.99
C ILE A 155 -15.98 9.53 11.47
#